data_AF-A0A953UW42-F1
#
_entry.id   AF-A0A953UW42-F1
#
_cell.length_a   1.000
_cell.length_b   1.000
_cell.length_c   1.000
_cell.angle_alpha   90.00
_cell.angle_beta   90.00
_cell.angle_gamma   90.00
#
_symmetry.space_group_name_H-M   'P 1'
#
loop_
_entity.id
_entity.type
_entity.pdbx_description
1 polymer ?
#
loop_
_entity_poly.entity_id
_entity_poly.type
_entity_poly.pdbx_seq_one_letter_code
_entity_poly.pdbx_strand_id
1 'polypeptide(L)'
;MKFQLSWTTLPGLRGLSCSEFRATLTKAPDNERGVAVKCSSEAERDALIAELEAYFGPQRFLNAAAAFDAVKDYVAQRAARRT
;
A
#
# COMPACT_ATOMS: atom_id res chain seq x y z
N MET A 1 -3.55 -15.61 3.29
CA MET A 1 -4.78 -14.79 3.33
C MET A 1 -4.65 -13.63 2.36
N LYS A 2 -5.74 -13.16 1.72
CA LYS A 2 -5.71 -12.01 0.79
C LYS A 2 -6.29 -10.78 1.48
N PHE A 3 -5.60 -9.65 1.40
CA PHE A 3 -6.05 -8.39 1.97
C PHE A 3 -6.12 -7.32 0.88
N GLN A 4 -7.11 -6.44 0.97
CA GLN A 4 -7.22 -5.21 0.20
C GLN A 4 -6.44 -4.13 0.93
N LEU A 5 -5.40 -3.58 0.29
CA LEU A 5 -4.69 -2.41 0.78
C LEU A 5 -5.39 -1.14 0.31
N SER A 6 -5.58 -0.20 1.23
CA SER A 6 -6.10 1.15 1.00
C SER A 6 -5.29 2.17 1.80
N TRP A 7 -5.26 3.42 1.35
CA TRP A 7 -4.56 4.52 2.02
C TRP A 7 -5.23 5.85 1.67
N THR A 8 -4.83 6.90 2.38
CA THR A 8 -5.22 8.28 2.10
C THR A 8 -4.10 8.98 1.34
N THR A 9 -4.45 9.69 0.27
CA THR A 9 -3.53 10.64 -0.39
C THR A 9 -3.80 12.05 0.13
N LEU A 10 -2.89 12.57 0.95
CA LEU A 10 -3.00 13.92 1.50
C LEU A 10 -2.26 14.91 0.59
N PRO A 11 -2.90 16.04 0.21
CA PRO A 11 -2.21 17.10 -0.52
C PRO A 11 -1.28 17.89 0.39
N GLY A 12 -0.12 18.28 -0.13
CA GLY A 12 0.83 19.14 0.57
C GLY A 12 1.58 20.08 -0.37
N LEU A 13 2.34 21.02 0.22
CA LEU A 13 3.09 22.08 -0.49
C LEU A 13 4.06 21.57 -1.57
N ARG A 14 4.41 20.28 -1.57
CA ARG A 14 5.39 19.66 -2.49
C ARG A 14 4.84 18.45 -3.23
N GLY A 15 3.51 18.27 -3.25
CA GLY A 15 2.85 17.12 -3.88
C GLY A 15 2.02 16.31 -2.89
N LEU A 16 1.55 15.14 -3.35
CA LEU A 16 0.71 14.24 -2.58
C LEU A 16 1.57 13.29 -1.72
N SER A 17 1.14 12.99 -0.51
CA SER A 17 1.72 11.96 0.35
C SER A 17 0.74 10.83 0.57
N CYS A 18 1.21 9.59 0.64
CA CYS A 18 0.40 8.46 1.07
C CYS A 18 0.58 8.26 2.58
N SER A 19 -0.54 8.09 3.29
CA SER A 19 -0.57 7.81 4.72
C SER A 19 -1.84 7.06 5.08
N GLU A 20 -1.95 6.63 6.34
CA GLU A 20 -3.12 5.90 6.85
C GLU A 20 -3.39 4.60 6.09
N PHE A 21 -2.32 3.85 5.83
CA PHE A 21 -2.38 2.54 5.21
C PHE A 21 -3.21 1.58 6.07
N ARG A 22 -4.10 0.86 5.41
CA ARG A 22 -4.97 -0.16 6.02
C ARG A 22 -5.03 -1.37 5.11
N ALA A 23 -5.10 -2.54 5.72
CA ALA A 23 -5.27 -3.80 5.00
C ALA A 23 -6.48 -4.56 5.57
N THR A 24 -7.52 -4.71 4.76
CA THR A 24 -8.77 -5.38 5.14
C THR A 24 -8.86 -6.74 4.46
N LEU A 25 -9.21 -7.78 5.22
CA LEU A 25 -9.37 -9.13 4.67
C LEU A 25 -10.42 -9.11 3.55
N THR A 26 -10.09 -9.65 2.38
CA THR A 26 -11.02 -9.70 1.25
C THR A 26 -10.96 -11.04 0.53
N LYS A 27 -12.13 -11.48 0.04
CA LYS A 27 -12.27 -12.63 -0.87
C LYS A 27 -12.32 -12.19 -2.34
N ALA A 28 -12.70 -10.93 -2.59
CA ALA A 28 -12.83 -10.32 -3.91
C ALA A 28 -12.08 -8.97 -3.90
N PRO A 29 -10.81 -8.94 -4.31
CA PRO A 29 -10.03 -7.71 -4.33
C PRO A 29 -10.55 -6.72 -5.38
N ASP A 30 -10.51 -5.44 -5.04
CA ASP A 30 -10.80 -4.32 -5.95
C ASP A 30 -9.46 -3.74 -6.40
N ASN A 31 -9.03 -4.14 -7.60
CA ASN A 31 -7.76 -3.68 -8.17
C ASN A 31 -7.86 -2.29 -8.81
N GLU A 32 -9.05 -1.70 -8.90
CA GLU A 32 -9.24 -0.33 -9.38
C GLU A 32 -9.08 0.68 -8.23
N ARG A 33 -9.49 0.30 -7.01
CA ARG A 33 -9.50 1.19 -5.84
C ARG A 33 -8.45 0.88 -4.78
N GLY A 34 -7.56 -0.07 -5.04
CA GLY A 34 -6.43 -0.36 -4.16
C GLY A 34 -5.60 -1.54 -4.65
N VAL A 35 -4.79 -2.10 -3.76
CA VAL A 35 -3.82 -3.16 -4.10
C VAL A 35 -4.11 -4.42 -3.31
N ALA A 36 -4.26 -5.55 -4.01
CA ALA A 36 -4.44 -6.85 -3.39
C ALA A 36 -3.09 -7.42 -2.93
N VAL A 37 -2.99 -7.81 -1.66
CA VAL A 37 -1.75 -8.37 -1.09
C VAL A 37 -2.03 -9.73 -0.45
N LYS A 38 -1.07 -10.66 -0.53
CA LYS A 38 -1.13 -11.92 0.22
C LYS A 38 -0.23 -11.83 1.45
N CYS A 39 -0.82 -12.07 2.62
CA CYS A 39 -0.08 -12.25 3.88
C CYS A 39 -0.40 -13.63 4.45
N SER A 40 0.58 -14.29 5.05
CA SER A 40 0.45 -15.59 5.69
C SER A 40 -0.26 -15.51 7.05
N SER A 41 -0.22 -14.35 7.71
CA SER A 41 -0.87 -14.09 9.00
C SER A 41 -1.31 -12.63 9.15
N GLU A 42 -2.14 -12.38 10.16
CA GLU A 42 -2.53 -11.03 10.58
C GLU A 42 -1.33 -10.19 11.07
N ALA A 43 -0.39 -10.81 11.79
CA ALA A 43 0.84 -10.16 12.23
C ALA A 43 1.72 -9.71 11.05
N GLU A 44 1.78 -10.50 9.97
CA GLU A 44 2.48 -10.09 8.76
C GLU A 44 1.77 -8.91 8.06
N ARG A 45 0.44 -8.91 8.08
CA ARG A 45 -0.37 -7.79 7.58
C ARG A 45 -0.09 -6.51 8.38
N ASP A 46 0.03 -6.59 9.70
CA ASP A 46 0.35 -5.42 10.54
C ASP A 46 1.78 -4.91 10.29
N ALA A 47 2.74 -5.83 10.15
CA ALA A 47 4.11 -5.49 9.79
C ALA A 47 4.19 -4.79 8.42
N LEU A 48 3.43 -5.28 7.43
CA LEU A 48 3.33 -4.65 6.12
C LEU A 48 2.75 -3.22 6.20
N ILE A 49 1.70 -3.01 7.00
CA ILE A 49 1.12 -1.67 7.18
C ILE A 49 2.17 -0.71 7.75
N ALA A 50 2.86 -1.11 8.82
CA ALA A 50 3.91 -0.29 9.43
C ALA A 50 5.07 0.03 8.47
N GLU A 51 5.46 -0.96 7.66
CA GLU A 51 6.49 -0.83 6.63
C GLU A 51 6.09 0.20 5.55
N LEU A 52 4.84 0.13 5.08
CA LEU A 52 4.30 1.06 4.09
C LEU A 52 4.22 2.50 4.62
N GLU A 53 3.77 2.69 5.86
CA GLU A 53 3.75 4.01 6.50
C GLU A 53 5.16 4.62 6.57
N ALA A 54 6.14 3.84 7.02
CA ALA A 54 7.52 4.30 7.13
C ALA A 54 8.13 4.60 5.75
N TYR A 55 7.85 3.77 4.74
CA TYR A 55 8.41 3.92 3.40
C TYR A 55 7.80 5.08 2.62
N PHE A 56 6.47 5.22 2.66
CA PHE A 56 5.74 6.19 1.84
C PHE A 56 5.49 7.54 2.53
N GLY A 57 5.46 7.59 3.86
CA GLY A 57 5.28 8.82 4.64
C GLY A 57 6.19 9.99 4.23
N PRO A 58 7.51 9.80 3.99
CA PRO A 58 8.40 10.88 3.56
C PRO A 58 8.32 11.19 2.06
N GLN A 59 7.69 10.33 1.24
CA GLN A 59 7.67 10.48 -0.21
C GLN A 59 6.61 11.49 -0.68
N ARG A 60 6.88 12.15 -1.80
CA ARG A 60 5.95 13.09 -2.42
C ARG A 60 5.73 12.72 -3.88
N PHE A 61 4.47 12.62 -4.27
CA PHE A 61 4.02 12.21 -5.59
C PHE A 61 3.42 13.39 -6.34
N LEU A 62 3.61 13.41 -7.65
CA LEU A 62 3.08 14.46 -8.53
C LEU A 62 1.56 14.37 -8.68
N ASN A 63 1.00 13.16 -8.63
CA ASN A 63 -0.44 12.90 -8.75
C ASN A 63 -0.82 11.55 -8.14
N ALA A 64 -2.13 11.28 -8.05
CA ALA A 64 -2.65 10.08 -7.42
C ALA A 64 -2.31 8.79 -8.18
N ALA A 65 -2.20 8.84 -9.52
CA ALA A 65 -1.82 7.69 -10.33
C ALA A 65 -0.38 7.25 -10.02
N ALA A 66 0.56 8.21 -9.96
CA ALA A 66 1.95 7.94 -9.60
C ALA A 66 2.09 7.37 -8.18
N ALA A 67 1.29 7.87 -7.23
CA ALA A 67 1.23 7.33 -5.89
C ALA A 67 0.71 5.87 -5.87
N PHE A 68 -0.36 5.60 -6.63
CA PHE A 68 -0.93 4.26 -6.75
C PHE A 68 0.04 3.26 -7.37
N ASP A 69 0.68 3.62 -8.48
CA ASP A 69 1.66 2.77 -9.15
C ASP A 69 2.85 2.46 -8.24
N ALA A 70 3.35 3.44 -7.48
CA ALA A 70 4.44 3.22 -6.54
C ALA A 70 4.07 2.21 -5.44
N VAL A 71 2.86 2.29 -4.86
CA VAL A 71 2.38 1.32 -3.87
C VAL A 71 2.23 -0.07 -4.48
N LYS A 72 1.65 -0.17 -5.67
CA LYS A 72 1.47 -1.43 -6.41
C LYS A 72 2.81 -2.11 -6.67
N ASP A 73 3.79 -1.36 -7.18
CA ASP A 73 5.13 -1.87 -7.50
C ASP A 73 5.87 -2.30 -6.24
N TYR A 74 5.78 -1.51 -5.17
CA TYR A 74 6.41 -1.84 -3.89
C TYR A 74 5.91 -3.18 -3.34
N VAL A 75 4.58 -3.37 -3.31
CA VAL A 75 3.97 -4.63 -2.87
C VAL A 75 4.39 -5.80 -3.74
N ALA A 76 4.40 -5.63 -5.07
CA ALA A 76 4.81 -6.66 -6.01
C ALA A 76 6.28 -7.09 -5.78
N GLN A 77 7.17 -6.11 -5.62
CA GLN A 77 8.59 -6.37 -5.32
C GLN A 77 8.77 -7.05 -3.97
N ARG A 78 8.03 -6.62 -2.93
CA ARG A 78 8.08 -7.25 -1.62
C ARG A 78 7.64 -8.71 -1.68
N ALA A 79 6.60 -9.02 -2.45
CA ALA A 79 6.15 -10.40 -2.65
C ALA A 79 7.22 -11.24 -3.38
N ALA A 80 7.88 -10.68 -4.40
CA ALA A 80 8.95 -11.36 -5.12
C ALA A 80 10.16 -11.68 -4.24
N ARG A 81 10.54 -10.80 -3.31
CA ARG A 81 11.66 -11.03 -2.36
C ARG A 81 11.38 -12.12 -1.31
N ARG A 82 10.11 -12.52 -1.17
CA ARG A 82 9.64 -13.50 -0.18
C ARG A 82 9.41 -14.89 -0.78
N THR A 83 9.63 -15.04 -2.09
CA THR A 83 9.56 -16.31 -2.83
C THR A 83 10.97 -16.90 -2.94
#